data_AF-A0A560LAY2-F1
#
_entry.id   AF-A0A560LAY2-F1
#
_cell.length_a   1.000
_cell.length_b   1.000
_cell.length_c   1.000
_cell.angle_alpha   90.00
_cell.angle_beta   90.00
_cell.angle_gamma   90.00
#
_symmetry.space_group_name_H-M   'P 1'
#
loop_
_entity.id
_entity.type
_entity.pdbx_description
1 polymer ?
#
loop_
_entity_poly.entity_id
_entity_poly.type
_entity_poly.pdbx_seq_one_letter_code
_entity_poly.pdbx_strand_id
1 'polypeptide(L)'
;MIKPYDSSQWALKPRIGLGDMLFGMNRDSVDALSAYGASTGSVGSNRMSDDDATDFFKSLGFEDSEITSVLNKQAKFARPDTVTETRSSGLVLEYDKGELIQILADTKAKKLNYGTRYIFREPPMGIVRHIAASLGEQPIIFENEVVFAENLIFLYEFVKTIKDGSSYAEGDRGDRSIIWRSKYRHGGEDLSKYKPMNL
;
A
#
# COMPACT_ATOMS: atom_id res chain seq x y z
N MET A 1 6.13 -29.32 -17.79
CA MET A 1 5.10 -29.48 -16.74
C MET A 1 5.15 -28.24 -15.87
N ILE A 2 4.22 -27.29 -16.04
CA ILE A 2 4.14 -26.07 -15.24
C ILE A 2 3.54 -26.48 -13.89
N LYS A 3 4.26 -26.30 -12.79
CA LYS A 3 3.73 -26.58 -11.45
C LYS A 3 2.45 -25.74 -11.26
N PRO A 4 1.35 -26.31 -10.73
CA PRO A 4 0.17 -25.52 -10.37
C PRO A 4 0.57 -24.41 -9.39
N TYR A 5 -0.09 -23.25 -9.48
CA TYR A 5 0.18 -22.07 -8.64
C TYR A 5 0.00 -22.43 -7.16
N ASP A 6 1.12 -22.63 -6.48
CA ASP A 6 1.20 -23.24 -5.15
C ASP A 6 1.05 -22.23 -4.00
N SER A 7 0.21 -21.20 -4.15
CA SER A 7 -0.08 -20.33 -3.00
C SER A 7 -1.38 -19.57 -3.13
N SER A 8 -2.51 -20.28 -2.96
CA SER A 8 -3.80 -19.67 -2.59
C SER A 8 -3.66 -18.73 -1.38
N GLN A 9 -2.73 -19.05 -0.48
CA GLN A 9 -2.34 -18.22 0.66
C GLN A 9 -1.82 -16.83 0.24
N TRP A 10 -1.15 -16.71 -0.91
CA TRP A 10 -0.61 -15.43 -1.39
C TRP A 10 -1.46 -14.79 -2.49
N ALA A 11 -2.71 -15.22 -2.63
CA ALA A 11 -3.66 -14.62 -3.54
C ALA A 11 -4.23 -13.33 -2.94
N LEU A 12 -3.97 -12.19 -3.60
CA LEU A 12 -4.61 -10.92 -3.27
C LEU A 12 -6.11 -11.04 -3.54
N LYS A 13 -6.92 -10.74 -2.53
CA LYS A 13 -8.39 -10.72 -2.63
C LYS A 13 -8.88 -9.28 -2.39
N PRO A 14 -9.32 -8.56 -3.44
CA PRO A 14 -9.78 -7.17 -3.33
C PRO A 14 -10.81 -7.03 -2.22
N ARG A 15 -10.69 -5.99 -1.39
CA ARG A 15 -11.57 -5.70 -0.24
C ARG A 15 -11.70 -6.80 0.83
N ILE A 16 -11.01 -7.94 0.68
CA ILE A 16 -11.10 -9.10 1.58
C ILE A 16 -9.79 -9.34 2.34
N GLY A 17 -8.64 -9.30 1.67
CA GLY A 17 -7.33 -9.55 2.31
C GLY A 17 -6.32 -10.27 1.40
N LEU A 18 -5.54 -11.18 1.97
CA LEU A 18 -4.49 -11.98 1.34
C LEU A 18 -4.64 -13.44 1.73
N GLY A 19 -5.12 -14.31 0.82
CA GLY A 19 -5.33 -15.72 1.14
C GLY A 19 -6.18 -15.93 2.39
N ASP A 20 -5.55 -16.41 3.47
CA ASP A 20 -6.18 -16.66 4.78
C ASP A 20 -6.05 -15.46 5.74
N MET A 21 -5.19 -14.48 5.45
CA MET A 21 -5.09 -13.23 6.18
C MET A 21 -6.19 -12.27 5.71
N LEU A 22 -7.25 -12.13 6.51
CA LEU A 22 -8.42 -11.32 6.16
C LEU A 22 -8.38 -9.95 6.84
N PHE A 23 -8.92 -8.94 6.16
CA PHE A 23 -9.20 -7.66 6.80
C PHE A 23 -10.17 -7.86 7.98
N GLY A 24 -9.98 -7.07 9.05
CA GLY A 24 -10.70 -7.23 10.32
C GLY A 24 -10.02 -8.19 11.30
N MET A 25 -9.06 -9.00 10.86
CA MET A 25 -8.28 -9.84 11.80
C MET A 25 -7.44 -8.98 12.74
N ASN A 26 -7.33 -9.42 14.00
CA ASN A 26 -6.40 -8.85 14.96
C ASN A 26 -4.97 -9.39 14.74
N ARG A 27 -3.98 -8.76 15.38
CA ARG A 27 -2.56 -9.09 15.23
C ARG A 27 -2.26 -10.55 15.58
N ASP A 28 -2.79 -11.07 16.69
CA ASP A 28 -2.57 -12.45 17.13
C ASP A 28 -3.08 -13.47 16.09
N SER A 29 -4.24 -13.19 15.49
CA SER A 29 -4.82 -14.02 14.43
C SER A 29 -3.96 -14.02 13.18
N VAL A 30 -3.38 -12.87 12.83
CA VAL A 30 -2.43 -12.75 11.71
C VAL A 30 -1.11 -13.45 12.02
N ASP A 31 -0.61 -13.35 13.25
CA ASP A 31 0.64 -13.98 13.69
C ASP A 31 0.56 -15.51 13.74
N ALA A 32 -0.62 -16.07 13.96
CA ALA A 32 -0.85 -17.51 13.83
C ALA A 32 -0.68 -18.02 12.38
N LEU A 33 -0.69 -17.16 11.37
CA LEU A 33 -0.56 -17.52 9.96
C LEU A 33 0.92 -17.55 9.53
N SER A 34 1.54 -18.72 9.62
CA SER A 34 2.98 -18.91 9.31
C SER A 34 3.38 -18.60 7.86
N ALA A 35 2.42 -18.56 6.92
CA ALA A 35 2.67 -18.36 5.50
C ALA A 35 3.22 -16.96 5.13
N TYR A 36 3.07 -15.98 6.02
CA TYR A 36 3.32 -14.55 5.74
C TYR A 36 4.59 -14.01 6.40
N GLY A 37 5.41 -14.88 6.98
CA GLY A 37 6.64 -14.49 7.66
C GLY A 37 6.42 -13.86 9.03
N ALA A 38 7.48 -13.83 9.83
CA ALA A 38 7.46 -13.26 11.15
C ALA A 38 7.42 -11.72 11.10
N SER A 39 6.79 -11.12 12.12
CA SER A 39 6.92 -9.69 12.39
C SER A 39 8.38 -9.35 12.70
N THR A 40 8.91 -8.33 12.04
CA THR A 40 10.28 -7.82 12.25
C THR A 40 10.29 -6.48 12.99
N GLY A 41 9.12 -5.87 13.20
CA GLY A 41 8.98 -4.60 13.91
C GLY A 41 7.59 -4.02 13.74
N SER A 42 7.20 -3.19 14.70
CA SER A 42 5.95 -2.43 14.65
C SER A 42 6.15 -1.01 15.14
N VAL A 43 5.49 -0.05 14.51
CA VAL A 43 5.54 1.37 14.84
C VAL A 43 4.11 1.88 14.99
N GLY A 44 3.79 2.47 16.14
CA GLY A 44 2.52 3.15 16.36
C GLY A 44 2.50 4.51 15.63
N SER A 45 1.34 4.93 15.16
CA SER A 45 1.12 6.25 14.53
C SER A 45 0.74 7.32 15.57
N ASN A 46 1.26 7.17 16.79
CA ASN A 46 1.06 8.11 17.87
C ASN A 46 1.72 9.44 17.52
N ARG A 47 1.08 10.53 17.93
CA ARG A 47 1.72 11.85 17.90
C ARG A 47 2.94 11.80 18.81
N MET A 48 4.05 12.41 18.39
CA MET A 48 5.11 12.77 19.32
C MET A 48 4.55 13.77 20.34
N SER A 49 5.18 13.88 21.51
CA SER A 49 4.88 15.01 22.39
C SER A 49 5.23 16.32 21.64
N ASP A 50 4.49 17.40 21.90
CA ASP A 50 4.78 18.68 21.23
C ASP A 50 6.19 19.18 21.58
N ASP A 51 6.68 18.86 22.78
CA ASP A 51 8.01 19.19 23.24
C ASP A 51 9.09 18.42 22.45
N ASP A 52 8.97 17.07 22.35
CA ASP A 52 9.93 16.26 21.59
C ASP A 52 9.94 16.63 20.09
N ALA A 53 8.76 16.91 19.54
CA ALA A 53 8.63 17.33 18.16
C ALA A 53 9.25 18.72 17.93
N THR A 54 9.01 19.66 18.85
CA THR A 54 9.60 21.01 18.80
C THR A 54 11.12 20.94 18.84
N ASP A 55 11.68 20.17 19.79
CA ASP A 55 13.13 20.01 19.93
C ASP A 55 13.75 19.36 18.68
N PHE A 56 13.09 18.33 18.13
CA PHE A 56 13.51 17.71 16.89
C PHE A 56 13.51 18.71 15.72
N PHE A 57 12.43 19.47 15.51
CA PHE A 57 12.37 20.43 14.41
C PHE A 57 13.35 21.60 14.59
N LYS A 58 13.58 22.08 15.81
CA LYS A 58 14.64 23.05 16.11
C LYS A 58 16.03 22.50 15.77
N SER A 59 16.28 21.23 16.08
CA SER A 59 17.56 20.57 15.73
C SER A 59 17.81 20.48 14.21
N LEU A 60 16.73 20.50 13.41
CA LEU A 60 16.78 20.54 11.95
C LEU A 60 16.81 21.97 11.39
N GLY A 61 16.79 23.00 12.24
CA GLY A 61 16.87 24.41 11.85
C GLY A 61 15.54 25.03 11.42
N PHE A 62 14.39 24.46 11.81
CA PHE A 62 13.08 25.07 11.55
C PHE A 62 12.81 26.24 12.50
N GLU A 63 12.15 27.27 11.98
CA GLU A 63 11.73 28.45 12.76
C GLU A 63 10.44 28.17 13.56
N ASP A 64 10.24 28.84 14.69
CA ASP A 64 9.09 28.60 15.59
C ASP A 64 7.71 28.68 14.88
N SER A 65 7.59 29.56 13.88
CA SER A 65 6.38 29.71 13.06
C SER A 65 6.10 28.49 12.16
N GLU A 66 7.15 27.85 11.65
CA GLU A 66 7.08 26.63 10.85
C GLU A 66 6.76 25.43 11.76
N ILE A 67 7.41 25.37 12.92
CA ILE A 67 7.17 24.34 13.94
C ILE A 67 5.69 24.33 14.35
N THR A 68 5.12 25.49 14.66
CA THR A 68 3.70 25.60 15.03
C THR A 68 2.77 25.05 13.94
N SER A 69 3.06 25.35 12.67
CA SER A 69 2.29 24.84 11.53
C SER A 69 2.40 23.32 11.39
N VAL A 70 3.61 22.78 11.60
CA VAL A 70 3.89 21.34 11.53
C VAL A 70 3.24 20.59 12.69
N LEU A 71 3.30 21.09 13.92
CA LEU A 71 2.63 20.51 15.09
C LEU A 71 1.11 20.45 14.90
N ASN A 72 0.51 21.51 14.37
CA ASN A 72 -0.92 21.53 14.07
C ASN A 72 -1.30 20.49 13.00
N LYS A 73 -0.47 20.32 11.96
CA LYS A 73 -0.66 19.25 10.98
C LYS A 73 -0.49 17.87 11.64
N GLN A 74 0.52 17.69 12.48
CA GLN A 74 0.77 16.44 13.18
C GLN A 74 -0.42 16.04 14.07
N ALA A 75 -0.98 16.99 14.82
CA ALA A 75 -2.21 16.78 15.60
C ALA A 75 -3.40 16.40 14.71
N LYS A 76 -3.57 17.08 13.58
CA LYS A 76 -4.67 16.82 12.64
C LYS A 76 -4.59 15.43 11.99
N PHE A 77 -3.38 14.93 11.74
CA PHE A 77 -3.15 13.66 11.05
C PHE A 77 -2.77 12.50 11.99
N ALA A 78 -2.69 12.75 13.30
CA ALA A 78 -2.39 11.71 14.28
C ALA A 78 -3.47 10.62 14.25
N ARG A 79 -3.04 9.36 14.24
CA ARG A 79 -3.91 8.18 14.27
C ARG A 79 -3.46 7.27 15.41
N PRO A 80 -3.80 7.62 16.66
CA PRO A 80 -3.26 6.94 17.84
C PRO A 80 -3.64 5.44 17.88
N ASP A 81 -4.77 5.08 17.29
CA ASP A 81 -5.22 3.68 17.21
C ASP A 81 -4.61 2.91 16.02
N THR A 82 -3.70 3.53 15.27
CA THR A 82 -3.09 2.94 14.08
C THR A 82 -1.69 2.43 14.36
N VAL A 83 -1.43 1.17 13.99
CA VAL A 83 -0.12 0.53 14.10
C VAL A 83 0.27 0.01 12.73
N THR A 84 1.50 0.29 12.33
CA THR A 84 2.11 -0.31 11.14
C THR A 84 3.08 -1.41 11.58
N GLU A 85 3.04 -2.56 10.94
CA GLU A 85 3.89 -3.71 11.22
C GLU A 85 4.58 -4.20 9.96
N THR A 86 5.89 -4.44 10.04
CA THR A 86 6.69 -4.97 8.93
C THR A 86 6.95 -6.45 9.11
N ARG A 87 6.83 -7.23 8.03
CA ARG A 87 7.07 -8.67 7.99
C ARG A 87 8.31 -8.99 7.16
N SER A 88 9.03 -10.04 7.52
CA SER A 88 10.24 -10.49 6.80
C SER A 88 9.99 -10.91 5.34
N SER A 89 8.72 -11.12 4.98
CA SER A 89 8.28 -11.56 3.65
C SER A 89 8.08 -10.43 2.63
N GLY A 90 8.31 -9.17 3.03
CA GLY A 90 8.04 -8.00 2.18
C GLY A 90 6.64 -7.42 2.31
N LEU A 91 5.91 -7.82 3.37
CA LEU A 91 4.60 -7.25 3.70
C LEU A 91 4.75 -6.15 4.76
N VAL A 92 3.93 -5.12 4.62
CA VAL A 92 3.69 -4.12 5.66
C VAL A 92 2.18 -4.07 5.92
N LEU A 93 1.79 -4.21 7.18
CA LEU A 93 0.40 -4.33 7.61
C LEU A 93 0.02 -3.07 8.39
N GLU A 94 -1.12 -2.47 8.07
CA GLU A 94 -1.71 -1.38 8.87
C GLU A 94 -2.90 -1.93 9.64
N TYR A 95 -2.87 -1.76 10.95
CA TYR A 95 -3.98 -2.02 11.84
C TYR A 95 -4.58 -0.71 12.30
N ASP A 96 -5.90 -0.66 12.41
CA ASP A 96 -6.63 0.49 12.96
C ASP A 96 -7.61 -0.04 14.01
N LYS A 97 -7.54 0.49 15.24
CA LYS A 97 -8.30 -0.03 16.39
C LYS A 97 -8.08 -1.54 16.62
N GLY A 98 -6.87 -2.01 16.34
CA GLY A 98 -6.46 -3.41 16.49
C GLY A 98 -6.85 -4.34 15.33
N GLU A 99 -7.54 -3.84 14.31
CA GLU A 99 -8.01 -4.64 13.18
C GLU A 99 -7.20 -4.36 11.90
N LEU A 100 -6.87 -5.39 11.13
CA LEU A 100 -6.15 -5.26 9.87
C LEU A 100 -7.01 -4.50 8.84
N ILE A 101 -6.49 -3.39 8.31
CA ILE A 101 -7.20 -2.56 7.33
C ILE A 101 -6.44 -2.33 6.01
N GLN A 102 -5.13 -2.59 5.98
CA GLN A 102 -4.31 -2.44 4.78
C GLN A 102 -3.21 -3.48 4.77
N ILE A 103 -2.92 -3.96 3.57
CA ILE A 103 -1.72 -4.73 3.27
C ILE A 103 -0.98 -3.98 2.17
N LEU A 104 0.29 -3.69 2.43
CA LEU A 104 1.27 -3.27 1.44
C LEU A 104 2.21 -4.44 1.18
N ALA A 105 2.56 -4.65 -0.08
CA ALA A 105 3.58 -5.60 -0.48
C ALA A 105 4.61 -4.93 -1.38
N ASP A 106 5.88 -5.23 -1.15
CA ASP A 106 7.00 -4.81 -2.01
C ASP A 106 7.50 -5.99 -2.87
N THR A 107 8.55 -5.73 -3.66
CA THR A 107 9.13 -6.74 -4.55
C THR A 107 9.68 -7.97 -3.83
N LYS A 108 9.85 -8.00 -2.50
CA LYS A 108 10.27 -9.19 -1.73
C LYS A 108 9.13 -10.18 -1.55
N ALA A 109 7.87 -9.76 -1.71
CA ALA A 109 6.69 -10.63 -1.70
C ALA A 109 6.57 -11.48 -2.99
N LYS A 110 7.59 -12.30 -3.28
CA LYS A 110 7.77 -13.03 -4.55
C LYS A 110 6.63 -14.00 -4.90
N LYS A 111 5.80 -14.39 -3.92
CA LYS A 111 4.68 -15.32 -4.10
C LYS A 111 3.33 -14.60 -4.31
N LEU A 112 3.28 -13.28 -4.11
CA LEU A 112 2.07 -12.49 -4.28
C LEU A 112 1.52 -12.65 -5.70
N ASN A 113 0.27 -13.06 -5.77
CA ASN A 113 -0.41 -13.30 -7.03
C ASN A 113 -1.81 -12.68 -7.03
N TYR A 114 -2.32 -12.41 -8.22
CA TYR A 114 -3.70 -12.04 -8.48
C TYR A 114 -4.22 -12.96 -9.57
N GLY A 115 -5.25 -13.74 -9.25
CA GLY A 115 -5.69 -14.85 -10.10
C GLY A 115 -4.56 -15.83 -10.38
N THR A 116 -4.18 -15.97 -11.65
CA THR A 116 -3.10 -16.86 -12.08
C THR A 116 -1.80 -16.10 -12.39
N ARG A 117 -1.62 -14.87 -11.91
CA ARG A 117 -0.46 -14.04 -12.29
C ARG A 117 0.30 -13.54 -11.07
N TYR A 118 1.62 -13.72 -11.08
CA TYR A 118 2.50 -13.19 -10.04
C TYR A 118 2.73 -11.69 -10.24
N ILE A 119 2.30 -10.89 -9.26
CA ILE A 119 2.25 -9.42 -9.39
C ILE A 119 3.63 -8.83 -9.72
N PHE A 120 4.70 -9.29 -9.07
CA PHE A 120 6.06 -8.74 -9.25
C PHE A 120 6.93 -9.47 -10.29
N ARG A 121 6.41 -10.49 -10.97
CA ARG A 121 7.17 -11.27 -11.97
C ARG A 121 6.70 -11.05 -13.40
N GLU A 122 5.46 -10.62 -13.56
CA GLU A 122 4.85 -10.34 -14.85
C GLU A 122 5.23 -8.93 -15.35
N PRO A 123 5.10 -8.67 -16.67
CA PRO A 123 5.20 -7.32 -17.21
C PRO A 123 4.17 -6.37 -16.53
N PRO A 124 4.57 -5.17 -16.06
CA PRO A 124 3.70 -4.31 -15.25
C PRO A 124 2.37 -3.95 -15.91
N MET A 125 2.42 -3.52 -17.17
CA MET A 125 1.20 -3.22 -17.93
C MET A 125 0.32 -4.46 -18.11
N GLY A 126 0.92 -5.65 -18.21
CA GLY A 126 0.20 -6.91 -18.24
C GLY A 126 -0.57 -7.20 -16.95
N ILE A 127 0.01 -6.86 -15.79
CA ILE A 127 -0.68 -6.95 -14.49
C ILE A 127 -1.81 -5.94 -14.38
N VAL A 128 -1.58 -4.67 -14.75
CA VAL A 128 -2.60 -3.63 -14.71
C VAL A 128 -3.81 -4.04 -15.56
N ARG A 129 -3.57 -4.48 -16.82
CA ARG A 129 -4.64 -4.98 -17.70
C ARG A 129 -5.35 -6.20 -17.14
N HIS A 130 -4.61 -7.13 -16.53
CA HIS A 130 -5.21 -8.33 -15.96
C HIS A 130 -6.13 -8.02 -14.77
N ILE A 131 -5.70 -7.12 -13.87
CA ILE A 131 -6.53 -6.67 -12.75
C ILE A 131 -7.76 -5.92 -13.27
N ALA A 132 -7.58 -4.98 -14.20
CA ALA A 132 -8.68 -4.23 -14.81
C ALA A 132 -9.74 -5.14 -15.44
N ALA A 133 -9.32 -6.10 -16.26
CA ALA A 133 -10.22 -7.04 -16.91
C ALA A 133 -10.93 -7.96 -15.90
N SER A 134 -10.24 -8.39 -14.83
CA SER A 134 -10.83 -9.25 -13.81
C SER A 134 -11.84 -8.52 -12.91
N LEU A 135 -11.62 -7.23 -12.66
CA LEU A 135 -12.49 -6.41 -11.83
C LEU A 135 -13.64 -5.78 -12.62
N GLY A 136 -13.49 -5.67 -13.95
CA GLY A 136 -14.40 -4.85 -14.76
C GLY A 136 -14.25 -3.35 -14.47
N GLU A 137 -13.09 -2.93 -13.98
CA GLU A 137 -12.82 -1.57 -13.51
C GLU A 137 -11.79 -0.89 -14.41
N GLN A 138 -12.05 0.36 -14.82
CA GLN A 138 -11.07 1.19 -15.50
C GLN A 138 -10.15 1.86 -14.46
N PRO A 139 -8.85 1.54 -14.43
CA PRO A 139 -7.95 2.20 -13.50
C PRO A 139 -7.71 3.64 -13.92
N ILE A 140 -7.36 4.45 -12.93
CA ILE A 140 -6.91 5.83 -13.08
C ILE A 140 -5.44 5.93 -12.71
N ILE A 141 -4.70 6.88 -13.28
CA ILE A 141 -3.27 7.07 -13.02
C ILE A 141 -2.94 8.52 -12.75
N PHE A 142 -2.04 8.75 -11.80
CA PHE A 142 -1.38 10.03 -11.56
C PHE A 142 0.11 9.77 -11.38
N GLU A 143 0.93 10.39 -12.23
CA GLU A 143 2.38 10.19 -12.29
C GLU A 143 2.75 8.70 -12.43
N ASN A 144 3.12 8.03 -11.34
CA ASN A 144 3.59 6.65 -11.24
C ASN A 144 2.68 5.76 -10.36
N GLU A 145 1.51 6.26 -9.94
CA GLU A 145 0.53 5.52 -9.14
C GLU A 145 -0.70 5.18 -9.97
N VAL A 146 -0.95 3.88 -10.16
CA VAL A 146 -2.16 3.34 -10.78
C VAL A 146 -3.16 2.95 -9.69
N VAL A 147 -4.41 3.38 -9.82
CA VAL A 147 -5.44 3.20 -8.80
C VAL A 147 -6.66 2.52 -9.39
N PHE A 148 -7.09 1.45 -8.74
CA PHE A 148 -8.40 0.83 -8.85
C PHE A 148 -9.22 1.34 -7.65
N ALA A 149 -9.92 2.45 -7.84
CA ALA A 149 -10.60 3.21 -6.80
C ALA A 149 -11.79 2.46 -6.18
N GLU A 150 -12.54 1.68 -6.96
CA GLU A 150 -13.69 0.93 -6.45
C GLU A 150 -13.23 -0.25 -5.57
N ASN A 151 -12.16 -0.91 -6.01
CA ASN A 151 -11.57 -2.06 -5.32
C ASN A 151 -10.48 -1.72 -4.30
N LEU A 152 -10.14 -0.43 -4.16
CA LEU A 152 -9.13 0.11 -3.25
C LEU A 152 -7.75 -0.55 -3.42
N ILE A 153 -7.28 -0.67 -4.66
CA ILE A 153 -5.95 -1.20 -4.99
C ILE A 153 -5.12 -0.08 -5.60
N PHE A 154 -3.89 0.07 -5.14
CA PHE A 154 -2.96 1.11 -5.56
C PHE A 154 -1.64 0.44 -5.93
N LEU A 155 -1.15 0.65 -7.16
CA LEU A 155 0.10 0.11 -7.66
C LEU A 155 1.05 1.27 -7.91
N TYR A 156 2.20 1.27 -7.23
CA TYR A 156 3.21 2.30 -7.33
C TYR A 156 4.41 1.79 -8.14
N GLU A 157 4.93 2.61 -9.06
CA GLU A 157 6.09 2.31 -9.92
C GLU A 157 5.93 1.07 -10.83
N PHE A 158 4.70 0.60 -11.02
CA PHE A 158 4.39 -0.38 -12.07
C PHE A 158 4.43 0.29 -13.44
N VAL A 159 3.73 1.42 -13.54
CA VAL A 159 3.53 2.18 -14.77
C VAL A 159 3.64 3.65 -14.44
N LYS A 160 4.25 4.43 -15.33
CA LYS A 160 4.28 5.90 -15.22
C LYS A 160 3.77 6.57 -16.49
N THR A 161 3.14 7.72 -16.32
CA THR A 161 2.78 8.61 -17.42
C THR A 161 4.04 9.19 -18.06
N ILE A 162 4.13 9.17 -19.39
CA ILE A 162 5.18 9.90 -20.11
C ILE A 162 4.69 11.32 -20.49
N LYS A 163 5.57 12.16 -21.04
CA LYS A 163 5.36 13.61 -21.22
C LYS A 163 4.08 14.03 -21.97
N ASP A 164 3.50 13.14 -22.77
CA ASP A 164 2.24 13.41 -23.48
C ASP A 164 1.00 13.30 -22.57
N GLY A 165 1.15 12.76 -21.36
CA GLY A 165 0.07 12.57 -20.39
C GLY A 165 -0.97 11.52 -20.77
N SER A 166 -0.74 10.76 -21.85
CA SER A 166 -1.67 9.77 -22.41
C SER A 166 -1.03 8.42 -22.74
N SER A 167 0.29 8.37 -22.81
CA SER A 167 1.05 7.14 -23.02
C SER A 167 1.76 6.71 -21.74
N TYR A 168 2.15 5.44 -21.70
CA TYR A 168 2.64 4.78 -20.50
C TYR A 168 3.99 4.12 -20.74
N ALA A 169 4.89 4.25 -19.77
CA ALA A 169 6.14 3.49 -19.70
C ALA A 169 6.18 2.64 -18.42
N GLU A 170 7.06 1.65 -18.37
CA GLU A 170 7.34 0.96 -17.11
C GLU A 170 7.94 1.91 -16.08
N GLY A 171 7.48 1.79 -14.82
CA GLY A 171 8.12 2.41 -13.67
C GLY A 171 9.35 1.64 -13.18
N ASP A 172 9.98 2.14 -12.13
CA ASP A 172 11.18 1.55 -11.54
C ASP A 172 10.87 0.18 -10.92
N ARG A 173 11.59 -0.84 -11.38
CA ARG A 173 11.43 -2.21 -10.87
C ARG A 173 11.79 -2.35 -9.40
N GLY A 174 12.73 -1.56 -8.87
CA GLY A 174 13.17 -1.61 -7.48
C GLY A 174 12.11 -1.11 -6.50
N ASP A 175 11.34 -0.10 -6.93
CA ASP A 175 10.43 0.66 -6.07
C ASP A 175 8.97 0.22 -6.21
N ARG A 176 8.72 -0.84 -6.98
CA ARG A 176 7.38 -1.43 -7.16
C ARG A 176 6.79 -1.86 -5.83
N SER A 177 5.61 -1.33 -5.54
CA SER A 177 4.79 -1.78 -4.42
C SER A 177 3.32 -1.77 -4.80
N ILE A 178 2.54 -2.57 -4.09
CA ILE A 178 1.09 -2.61 -4.20
C ILE A 178 0.48 -2.49 -2.81
N ILE A 179 -0.57 -1.70 -2.72
CA ILE A 179 -1.37 -1.49 -1.52
C ILE A 179 -2.79 -1.89 -1.84
N TRP A 180 -3.45 -2.60 -0.92
CA TRP A 180 -4.89 -2.77 -0.97
C TRP A 180 -5.50 -2.68 0.42
N ARG A 181 -6.75 -2.21 0.48
CA ARG A 181 -7.38 -1.78 1.73
C ARG A 181 -8.80 -2.32 1.89
N SER A 182 -9.25 -2.41 3.14
CA SER A 182 -10.66 -2.70 3.48
C SER A 182 -11.56 -1.47 3.36
N LYS A 183 -10.98 -0.27 3.50
CA LYS A 183 -11.66 1.04 3.49
C LYS A 183 -10.80 2.11 2.84
N TYR A 184 -11.45 3.21 2.44
CA TYR A 184 -10.81 4.34 1.75
C TYR A 184 -9.57 4.85 2.50
N ARG A 185 -8.56 5.29 1.74
CA ARG A 185 -7.30 5.82 2.27
C ARG A 185 -7.55 7.19 2.90
N HIS A 186 -7.27 7.31 4.19
CA HIS A 186 -7.21 8.63 4.84
C HIS A 186 -5.97 9.38 4.37
N GLY A 187 -6.14 10.64 3.96
CA GLY A 187 -5.04 11.49 3.51
C GLY A 187 -4.37 11.04 2.21
N GLY A 188 -5.07 10.25 1.38
CA GLY A 188 -4.63 9.99 0.00
C GLY A 188 -4.67 11.25 -0.86
N GLU A 189 -3.98 11.22 -1.98
CA GLU A 189 -4.08 12.28 -2.98
C GLU A 189 -5.51 12.43 -3.50
N ASP A 190 -5.86 13.65 -3.91
CA ASP A 190 -7.16 13.94 -4.48
C ASP A 190 -7.31 13.20 -5.83
N LEU A 191 -8.33 12.34 -5.92
CA LEU A 191 -8.62 11.58 -7.13
C LEU A 191 -8.90 12.47 -8.35
N SER A 192 -9.25 13.74 -8.15
CA SER A 192 -9.43 14.72 -9.24
C SER A 192 -8.16 14.97 -10.06
N LYS A 193 -6.98 14.64 -9.51
CA LYS A 193 -5.68 14.74 -10.21
C LYS A 193 -5.42 13.57 -11.15
N TYR A 194 -6.10 12.45 -10.96
CA TYR A 194 -5.88 11.22 -11.71
C TYR A 194 -6.64 11.25 -13.02
N LYS A 195 -6.10 10.56 -14.03
CA LYS A 195 -6.72 10.43 -15.35
C LYS A 195 -7.06 8.98 -15.63
N PRO A 196 -8.20 8.68 -16.27
CA PRO A 196 -8.52 7.33 -16.74
C PRO A 196 -7.41 6.77 -17.62
N MET A 197 -7.04 5.52 -17.40
CA MET A 197 -6.08 4.84 -18.25
C MET A 197 -6.72 4.34 -19.54
N ASN A 198 -6.00 4.46 -20.66
CA ASN A 198 -6.36 3.82 -21.92
C ASN A 198 -5.61 2.48 -22.04
N LEU A 199 -6.29 1.37 -21.71
CA LEU A 199 -5.67 0.04 -21.54
C LEU A 199 -5.67 -0.80 -22.81
#